data_AF-A0A1W9Q175-F1
#
_entry.id   AF-A0A1W9Q175-F1
#
_cell.length_a   1.000
_cell.length_b   1.000
_cell.length_c   1.000
_cell.angle_alpha   90.00
_cell.angle_beta   90.00
_cell.angle_gamma   90.00
#
_symmetry.space_group_name_H-M   'P 1'
#
loop_
_entity.id
_entity.type
_entity.pdbx_description
1 polymer ?
#
loop_
_entity_poly.entity_id
_entity_poly.type
_entity_poly.pdbx_seq_one_letter_code
_entity_poly.pdbx_strand_id
1 'polypeptide(L)'
;MRIKIYLTLSILLLLTALTGCTLSQTDTSDATATLGLPPFTQTPPPPSATPAIAGASPLTTPAPGETPVSVSPAGGANIPGLSAVILLPLGEELNIRAAAGTENRVVGTFPATAANVFRTGPTTRVGEDVWAEVNLPGGGTGWVNARYLTEYVPAATFCADSHIQLLLDELEVALQTADGDLFASLVSQAHGLDLRYWRHGTLANYTPAEAAWAFKSDYIVNWGNEPGSGFEKIGTFSEIPLPKLLEVFTANYELHCNVSLL
;
A
#
# COMPACT_ATOMS: atom_id res chain seq x y z
N MET A 1 -30.25 -1.81 1.63
CA MET A 1 -29.04 -2.66 1.50
C MET A 1 -27.92 -1.92 2.21
N ARG A 2 -27.40 -2.43 3.32
CA ARG A 2 -26.34 -1.75 4.11
C ARG A 2 -24.98 -2.18 3.54
N ILE A 3 -24.14 -1.21 3.18
CA ILE A 3 -22.75 -1.46 2.76
C ILE A 3 -21.93 -1.70 4.03
N LYS A 4 -20.93 -2.59 3.98
CA LYS A 4 -20.08 -2.90 5.14
C LYS A 4 -18.64 -2.60 4.79
N ILE A 5 -17.96 -1.82 5.64
CA ILE A 5 -16.54 -1.50 5.49
C ILE A 5 -15.76 -2.30 6.54
N TYR A 6 -14.72 -3.02 6.08
CA TYR A 6 -13.89 -3.91 6.88
C TYR A 6 -12.43 -3.46 6.86
N LEU A 7 -11.88 -3.04 7.99
CA LEU A 7 -10.43 -2.86 8.15
C LEU A 7 -9.80 -4.17 8.64
N THR A 8 -8.83 -4.71 7.89
CA THR A 8 -8.19 -6.00 8.22
C THR A 8 -6.67 -5.94 8.07
N LEU A 9 -5.95 -6.56 9.01
CA LEU A 9 -4.52 -6.93 8.88
C LEU A 9 -4.50 -8.35 8.31
N SER A 10 -4.17 -8.51 7.02
CA SER A 10 -4.45 -9.75 6.28
C SER A 10 -3.41 -10.86 6.52
N ILE A 11 -3.83 -11.96 7.16
CA ILE A 11 -3.24 -13.30 7.03
C ILE A 11 -4.38 -14.24 6.61
N LEU A 12 -4.36 -14.72 5.37
CA LEU A 12 -5.35 -15.67 4.87
C LEU A 12 -4.71 -17.05 4.68
N LEU A 13 -5.03 -17.96 5.61
CA LEU A 13 -4.71 -19.38 5.53
C LEU A 13 -5.80 -20.06 4.67
N LEU A 14 -5.41 -20.71 3.56
CA LEU A 14 -6.29 -21.65 2.86
C LEU A 14 -5.60 -23.01 2.75
N LEU A 15 -6.05 -23.97 3.57
CA LEU A 15 -5.86 -25.39 3.32
C LEU A 15 -6.98 -25.87 2.39
N THR A 16 -6.63 -26.43 1.25
CA THR A 16 -7.48 -27.40 0.56
C THR A 16 -6.65 -28.63 0.19
N ALA A 17 -7.07 -29.76 0.77
CA ALA A 17 -6.62 -31.09 0.36
C ALA A 17 -7.43 -31.53 -0.86
N LEU A 18 -6.76 -31.98 -1.92
CA LEU A 18 -7.33 -32.86 -2.94
C LEU A 18 -6.24 -33.78 -3.49
N THR A 19 -6.30 -35.04 -3.07
CA THR A 19 -5.75 -36.19 -3.77
C THR A 19 -6.49 -36.41 -5.10
N GLY A 20 -5.76 -36.59 -6.21
CA GLY A 20 -6.34 -37.13 -7.44
C GLY A 20 -5.49 -36.98 -8.71
N CYS A 21 -4.93 -38.12 -9.13
CA CYS A 21 -4.56 -38.52 -10.49
C CYS A 21 -3.37 -37.86 -11.21
N THR A 22 -2.34 -38.69 -11.37
CA THR A 22 -1.20 -38.59 -12.28
C THR A 22 -1.62 -38.63 -13.75
N LEU A 23 -1.14 -37.68 -14.54
CA LEU A 23 -1.03 -37.82 -15.99
C LEU A 23 0.37 -37.33 -16.39
N SER A 24 1.21 -38.28 -16.83
CA SER A 24 2.51 -38.02 -17.42
C SER A 24 2.34 -37.25 -18.74
N GLN A 25 3.06 -36.14 -18.89
CA GLN A 25 3.46 -35.63 -20.19
C GLN A 25 4.97 -35.39 -20.16
N THR A 26 5.67 -36.25 -20.89
CA THR A 26 6.99 -35.95 -21.45
C THR A 26 6.78 -35.06 -22.65
N ASP A 27 7.36 -33.86 -22.64
CA ASP A 27 8.10 -33.39 -23.81
C ASP A 27 9.15 -32.34 -23.44
N THR A 28 10.30 -32.55 -24.07
CA THR A 28 11.57 -31.83 -23.97
C THR A 28 11.48 -30.45 -24.64
N SER A 29 11.91 -29.38 -23.96
CA SER A 29 12.53 -28.23 -24.62
C SER A 29 13.35 -27.41 -23.63
N ASP A 30 14.65 -27.37 -23.89
CA ASP A 30 15.57 -26.36 -23.39
C ASP A 30 15.04 -24.95 -23.69
N ALA A 31 14.89 -24.14 -22.65
CA ALA A 31 15.02 -22.69 -22.70
C ALA A 31 15.31 -22.20 -21.28
N THR A 32 16.54 -21.75 -21.07
CA THR A 32 16.92 -20.97 -19.89
C THR A 32 16.14 -19.66 -19.89
N ALA A 33 14.93 -19.67 -19.32
CA ALA A 33 14.17 -18.47 -19.03
C ALA A 33 14.44 -18.09 -17.58
N THR A 34 15.28 -17.09 -17.39
CA THR A 34 15.41 -16.36 -16.13
C THR A 34 14.02 -15.83 -15.77
N LEU A 35 13.37 -16.43 -14.77
CA LEU A 35 12.13 -15.92 -14.18
C LEU A 35 12.44 -14.61 -13.44
N GLY A 36 12.52 -13.52 -14.19
CA GLY A 36 12.29 -12.19 -13.64
C GLY A 36 10.83 -12.10 -13.24
N LEU A 37 10.57 -11.97 -11.93
CA LEU A 37 9.28 -11.60 -11.39
C LEU A 37 8.77 -10.34 -12.14
N PRO A 38 7.58 -10.33 -12.76
CA PRO A 38 7.01 -9.10 -13.26
C PRO A 38 6.52 -8.27 -12.06
N PRO A 39 6.95 -7.01 -11.89
CA PRO A 39 6.29 -6.10 -10.96
C PRO A 39 5.03 -5.57 -11.65
N PHE A 40 3.84 -6.06 -11.30
CA PHE A 40 2.58 -5.47 -11.76
C PHE A 40 2.07 -4.36 -10.81
N THR A 41 2.98 -3.58 -10.24
CA THR A 41 2.62 -2.31 -9.59
C THR A 41 2.60 -1.24 -10.68
N GLN A 42 1.41 -0.86 -11.14
CA GLN A 42 1.27 0.33 -11.98
C GLN A 42 1.29 1.55 -11.07
N THR A 43 2.42 2.25 -11.06
CA THR A 43 2.53 3.57 -10.42
C THR A 43 2.16 4.63 -11.44
N PRO A 44 1.19 5.51 -11.15
CA PRO A 44 0.93 6.68 -11.98
C PRO A 44 2.19 7.54 -12.14
N PRO A 45 2.47 8.09 -13.32
CA PRO A 45 3.61 8.99 -13.49
C PRO A 45 3.39 10.28 -12.68
N PRO A 46 4.44 10.85 -12.06
CA PRO A 46 4.37 12.18 -11.50
C PRO A 46 4.04 13.20 -12.62
N PRO A 47 3.29 14.27 -12.32
CA PRO A 47 2.88 15.22 -13.35
C PRO A 47 4.09 15.84 -14.04
N SER A 48 4.12 15.81 -15.37
CA SER A 48 4.97 16.71 -16.15
C SER A 48 4.40 18.12 -16.05
N ALA A 49 5.19 19.08 -15.60
CA ALA A 49 4.76 20.46 -15.43
C ALA A 49 4.18 21.04 -16.74
N THR A 50 2.91 21.44 -16.70
CA THR A 50 2.28 22.26 -17.74
C THR A 50 3.07 23.57 -17.94
N PRO A 51 3.29 24.07 -19.17
CA PRO A 51 4.00 25.33 -19.40
C PRO A 51 3.30 26.51 -18.71
N ALA A 52 4.00 27.20 -17.82
CA ALA A 52 3.52 28.40 -17.18
C ALA A 52 3.38 29.54 -18.22
N ILE A 53 2.17 30.04 -18.42
CA ILE A 53 1.93 31.28 -19.15
C ILE A 53 2.25 32.43 -18.21
N ALA A 54 3.27 33.21 -18.55
CA ALA A 54 3.69 34.38 -17.78
C ALA A 54 2.67 35.51 -17.92
N GLY A 55 2.09 35.95 -16.80
CA GLY A 55 1.41 37.25 -16.73
C GLY A 55 0.19 37.30 -15.80
N ALA A 56 0.42 37.39 -14.49
CA ALA A 56 -0.54 38.02 -13.58
C ALA A 56 0.21 38.63 -12.39
N SER A 57 0.01 39.94 -12.19
CA SER A 57 0.58 40.74 -11.10
C SER A 57 -0.16 40.46 -9.78
N PRO A 58 0.48 40.54 -8.60
CA PRO A 58 -0.11 40.09 -7.35
C PRO A 58 -1.07 41.13 -6.75
N LEU A 59 -2.24 40.68 -6.29
CA LEU A 59 -3.13 41.45 -5.42
C LEU A 59 -3.05 40.90 -3.98
N THR A 60 -3.04 41.85 -3.05
CA THR A 60 -2.82 41.81 -1.59
C THR A 60 -3.38 40.62 -0.79
N THR A 61 -2.51 40.12 0.09
CA THR A 61 -2.69 39.20 1.23
C THR A 61 -3.60 39.75 2.34
N PRO A 62 -4.55 38.96 2.88
CA PRO A 62 -5.00 39.04 4.25
C PRO A 62 -4.27 38.05 5.17
N ALA A 63 -4.17 38.45 6.44
CA ALA A 63 -3.46 37.84 7.56
C ALA A 63 -3.99 36.45 8.00
N PRO A 64 -3.27 35.72 8.88
CA PRO A 64 -3.29 34.26 8.97
C PRO A 64 -4.54 33.72 9.68
N GLY A 65 -5.36 33.00 8.93
CA GLY A 65 -6.37 32.09 9.46
C GLY A 65 -5.73 30.74 9.75
N GLU A 66 -5.90 30.29 11.00
CA GLU A 66 -5.71 28.95 11.55
C GLU A 66 -5.19 27.89 10.58
N THR A 67 -3.92 27.52 10.76
CA THR A 67 -3.36 26.28 10.19
C THR A 67 -4.28 25.12 10.54
N PRO A 68 -4.85 24.39 9.56
CA PRO A 68 -5.47 23.12 9.87
C PRO A 68 -4.40 22.21 10.46
N VAL A 69 -4.74 21.58 11.58
CA VAL A 69 -3.89 20.59 12.24
C VAL A 69 -3.85 19.41 11.28
N SER A 70 -2.80 19.33 10.45
CA SER A 70 -2.58 18.18 9.57
C SER A 70 -2.28 16.98 10.46
N VAL A 71 -3.30 16.16 10.72
CA VAL A 71 -3.15 14.83 11.30
C VAL A 71 -2.63 13.90 10.22
N SER A 72 -1.38 14.13 9.79
CA SER A 72 -0.68 13.12 8.99
C SER A 72 -0.72 11.82 9.79
N PRO A 73 -1.30 10.72 9.26
CA PRO A 73 -1.13 9.42 9.90
C PRO A 73 0.36 9.21 10.07
N ALA A 74 0.78 8.86 11.29
CA ALA A 74 2.17 8.81 11.72
C ALA A 74 3.02 8.09 10.66
N GLY A 75 3.68 8.88 9.82
CA GLY A 75 4.44 8.38 8.69
C GLY A 75 5.69 7.71 9.24
N GLY A 76 5.70 6.37 9.19
CA GLY A 76 6.88 5.50 9.25
C GLY A 76 8.04 6.08 10.05
N ALA A 77 7.79 6.45 11.31
CA ALA A 77 8.84 7.03 12.12
C ALA A 77 9.91 5.95 12.35
N ASN A 78 11.16 6.40 12.47
CA ASN A 78 12.33 5.56 12.67
C ASN A 78 12.37 4.94 14.09
N ILE A 79 11.23 4.40 14.54
CA ILE A 79 10.96 4.00 15.90
C ILE A 79 11.50 2.57 16.08
N PRO A 80 12.47 2.35 16.98
CA PRO A 80 12.82 1.01 17.42
C PRO A 80 11.59 0.39 18.09
N GLY A 81 11.29 -0.86 17.74
CA GLY A 81 10.05 -1.47 18.20
C GLY A 81 9.66 -2.71 17.42
N LEU A 82 8.50 -3.24 17.78
CA LEU A 82 7.92 -4.41 17.14
C LEU A 82 7.36 -4.02 15.78
N SER A 83 7.66 -4.83 14.77
CA SER A 83 7.26 -4.59 13.39
C SER A 83 6.71 -5.87 12.77
N ALA A 84 5.87 -5.68 11.76
CA ALA A 84 5.36 -6.74 10.92
C ALA A 84 5.92 -6.63 9.50
N VAL A 85 6.07 -7.77 8.86
CA VAL A 85 6.38 -7.87 7.44
C VAL A 85 5.10 -7.65 6.64
N ILE A 86 5.17 -6.77 5.64
CA ILE A 86 4.06 -6.41 4.76
C ILE A 86 4.52 -6.38 3.30
N LEU A 87 3.55 -6.30 2.38
CA LEU A 87 3.76 -6.14 0.94
C LEU A 87 4.51 -7.31 0.27
N LEU A 88 4.59 -8.45 0.96
CA LEU A 88 5.09 -9.71 0.43
C LEU A 88 3.92 -10.68 0.20
N PRO A 89 3.88 -11.37 -0.95
CA PRO A 89 2.92 -12.45 -1.17
C PRO A 89 3.04 -13.56 -0.12
N LEU A 90 1.94 -14.26 0.16
CA LEU A 90 1.96 -15.41 1.05
C LEU A 90 2.87 -16.51 0.49
N GLY A 91 3.74 -17.07 1.35
CA GLY A 91 4.74 -18.06 0.98
C GLY A 91 6.10 -17.48 0.58
N GLU A 92 6.20 -16.16 0.37
CA GLU A 92 7.46 -15.47 0.15
C GLU A 92 8.17 -15.13 1.47
N GLU A 93 9.46 -14.81 1.36
CA GLU A 93 10.31 -14.48 2.48
C GLU A 93 11.05 -13.14 2.27
N LEU A 94 11.13 -12.35 3.33
CA LEU A 94 11.96 -11.16 3.40
C LEU A 94 13.39 -11.53 3.77
N ASN A 95 14.33 -11.28 2.86
CA ASN A 95 15.75 -11.51 3.09
C ASN A 95 16.35 -10.55 4.13
N ILE A 96 17.00 -11.10 5.16
CA ILE A 96 17.84 -10.39 6.12
C ILE A 96 19.28 -10.45 5.62
N ARG A 97 19.97 -9.32 5.52
CA ARG A 97 21.31 -9.20 4.95
C ARG A 97 22.36 -8.79 5.98
N ALA A 98 23.61 -9.17 5.72
CA ALA A 98 24.73 -8.86 6.62
C ALA A 98 25.01 -7.35 6.74
N ALA A 99 24.69 -6.58 5.71
CA ALA A 99 24.75 -5.12 5.67
C ALA A 99 23.61 -4.60 4.78
N ALA A 100 23.34 -3.30 4.86
CA ALA A 100 22.34 -2.65 4.01
C ALA A 100 22.74 -2.69 2.53
N GLY A 101 21.83 -3.16 1.67
CA GLY A 101 22.02 -3.24 0.22
C GLY A 101 21.78 -4.65 -0.31
N THR A 102 21.22 -4.76 -1.53
CA THR A 102 20.83 -6.04 -2.15
C THR A 102 22.04 -6.88 -2.60
N GLU A 103 23.22 -6.28 -2.66
CA GLU A 103 24.49 -6.92 -2.98
C GLU A 103 25.08 -7.72 -1.80
N ASN A 104 24.66 -7.41 -0.57
CA ASN A 104 25.19 -8.06 0.63
C ASN A 104 24.60 -9.45 0.82
N ARG A 105 25.39 -10.39 1.34
CA ARG A 105 24.93 -11.77 1.56
C ARG A 105 23.70 -11.83 2.47
N VAL A 106 22.81 -12.77 2.17
CA VAL A 106 21.66 -13.10 3.03
C VAL A 106 22.16 -13.91 4.24
N VAL A 107 21.75 -13.53 5.44
CA VAL A 107 22.11 -14.15 6.72
C VAL A 107 20.91 -14.77 7.45
N GLY A 108 19.70 -14.56 6.94
CA GLY A 108 18.47 -15.13 7.45
C GLY A 108 17.27 -14.61 6.67
N THR A 109 16.07 -15.03 7.05
CA THR A 109 14.83 -14.59 6.42
C THR A 109 13.73 -14.39 7.46
N PHE A 110 12.74 -13.58 7.12
CA PHE A 110 11.44 -13.53 7.80
C PHE A 110 10.34 -13.99 6.86
N PRO A 111 9.37 -14.81 7.31
CA PRO A 111 8.21 -15.12 6.49
C PRO A 111 7.36 -13.87 6.26
N ALA A 112 6.60 -13.83 5.17
CA ALA A 112 5.67 -12.74 4.85
C ALA A 112 4.64 -12.44 5.96
N THR A 113 4.38 -13.39 6.86
CA THR A 113 3.44 -13.25 7.98
C THR A 113 4.11 -12.90 9.31
N ALA A 114 5.41 -12.60 9.33
CA ALA A 114 6.11 -12.29 10.57
C ALA A 114 5.58 -11.00 11.19
N ALA A 115 5.20 -11.06 12.47
CA ALA A 115 4.71 -9.92 13.25
C ALA A 115 5.60 -9.59 14.47
N ASN A 116 6.72 -10.30 14.58
CA ASN A 116 7.65 -10.24 15.71
C ASN A 116 9.05 -9.77 15.28
N VAL A 117 9.12 -8.88 14.28
CA VAL A 117 10.39 -8.30 13.82
C VAL A 117 10.77 -7.19 14.77
N PHE A 118 11.93 -7.29 15.43
CA PHE A 118 12.41 -6.24 16.33
C PHE A 118 13.40 -5.35 15.60
N ARG A 119 12.99 -4.11 15.33
CA ARG A 119 13.91 -3.07 14.82
C ARG A 119 14.80 -2.56 15.95
N THR A 120 16.10 -2.48 15.69
CA THR A 120 17.07 -1.97 16.69
C THR A 120 17.14 -0.44 16.69
N GLY A 121 16.62 0.22 15.65
CA GLY A 121 16.58 1.68 15.52
C GLY A 121 17.42 2.25 14.36
N PRO A 122 18.64 1.76 14.09
CA PRO A 122 19.43 2.20 12.95
C PRO A 122 18.73 1.99 11.61
N THR A 123 18.80 3.02 10.77
CA THR A 123 18.48 2.94 9.35
C THR A 123 19.56 3.57 8.51
N THR A 124 19.67 3.12 7.27
CA THR A 124 20.57 3.72 6.29
C THR A 124 19.92 3.68 4.92
N ARG A 125 20.27 4.64 4.06
CA ARG A 125 19.78 4.71 2.69
C ARG A 125 20.86 4.19 1.75
N VAL A 126 20.51 3.25 0.88
CA VAL A 126 21.37 2.71 -0.16
C VAL A 126 20.61 2.81 -1.48
N GLY A 127 21.04 3.73 -2.35
CA GLY A 127 20.24 4.12 -3.52
C GLY A 127 18.92 4.77 -3.11
N GLU A 128 17.80 4.31 -3.67
CA GLU A 128 16.46 4.77 -3.33
C GLU A 128 15.86 4.03 -2.13
N ASP A 129 16.46 2.89 -1.74
CA ASP A 129 15.96 2.04 -0.67
C ASP A 129 16.45 2.50 0.70
N VAL A 130 15.54 2.42 1.68
CA VAL A 130 15.87 2.54 3.10
C VAL A 130 15.99 1.15 3.68
N TRP A 131 17.08 0.92 4.41
CA TRP A 131 17.36 -0.34 5.10
C TRP A 131 17.27 -0.10 6.60
N ALA A 132 16.65 -1.04 7.30
CA ALA A 132 16.53 -1.03 8.75
C ALA A 132 17.29 -2.19 9.36
N GLU A 133 18.01 -1.92 10.45
CA GLU A 133 18.62 -2.98 11.24
C GLU A 133 17.57 -3.66 12.14
N VAL A 134 17.66 -4.99 12.21
CA VAL A 134 16.73 -5.87 12.91
C VAL A 134 17.49 -6.96 13.66
N ASN A 135 16.89 -7.46 14.75
CA ASN A 135 17.39 -8.63 15.46
C ASN A 135 17.11 -9.92 14.68
N LEU A 136 18.10 -10.81 14.61
CA LEU A 136 17.89 -12.14 14.05
C LEU A 136 17.20 -13.06 15.07
N PRO A 137 16.33 -13.98 14.64
CA PRO A 137 15.76 -15.01 15.53
C PRO A 137 16.81 -15.87 16.24
N GLY A 138 17.99 -16.08 15.63
CA GLY A 138 19.11 -16.82 16.19
C GLY A 138 20.12 -16.00 16.99
N GLY A 139 19.85 -14.71 17.21
CA GLY A 139 20.78 -13.77 17.84
C GLY A 139 21.66 -13.00 16.84
N GLY A 140 22.14 -11.83 17.26
CA GLY A 140 22.85 -10.88 16.40
C GLY A 140 21.89 -9.96 15.63
N THR A 141 22.45 -9.15 14.73
CA THR A 141 21.70 -8.17 13.92
C THR A 141 21.94 -8.37 12.43
N GLY A 142 21.02 -7.85 11.63
CA GLY A 142 21.06 -7.84 10.18
C GLY A 142 20.18 -6.74 9.62
N TRP A 143 20.14 -6.62 8.29
CA TRP A 143 19.50 -5.51 7.60
C TRP A 143 18.42 -6.00 6.65
N VAL A 144 17.25 -5.40 6.72
CA VAL A 144 16.14 -5.67 5.80
C VAL A 144 15.73 -4.38 5.08
N ASN A 145 15.16 -4.50 3.88
CA ASN A 145 14.58 -3.35 3.20
C ASN A 145 13.33 -2.90 3.98
N ALA A 146 13.36 -1.65 4.47
CA ALA A 146 12.35 -1.08 5.35
C ALA A 146 10.98 -0.91 4.65
N ARG A 147 10.93 -0.94 3.31
CA ARG A 147 9.68 -0.92 2.55
C ARG A 147 8.72 -2.06 2.93
N TYR A 148 9.28 -3.19 3.37
CA TYR A 148 8.51 -4.37 3.74
C TYR A 148 8.21 -4.43 5.24
N LEU A 149 8.48 -3.37 5.99
CA LEU A 149 8.20 -3.29 7.41
C LEU A 149 7.13 -2.23 7.69
N THR A 150 6.24 -2.54 8.62
CA THR A 150 5.37 -1.57 9.28
C THR A 150 5.44 -1.77 10.79
N GLU A 151 5.12 -0.75 11.56
CA GLU A 151 4.88 -0.92 13.00
C GLU A 151 3.80 -1.99 13.23
N TYR A 152 4.04 -2.87 14.20
CA TYR A 152 3.05 -3.84 14.62
C TYR A 152 2.17 -3.24 15.71
N VAL A 153 0.88 -3.08 15.41
CA VAL A 153 -0.13 -2.64 16.35
C VAL A 153 -1.10 -3.79 16.64
N PRO A 154 -1.28 -4.22 17.90
CA PRO A 154 -2.27 -5.25 18.24
C PRO A 154 -3.69 -4.82 17.84
N ALA A 155 -4.49 -5.78 17.37
CA ALA A 155 -5.84 -5.51 16.88
C ALA A 155 -6.73 -4.76 17.88
N ALA A 156 -6.65 -5.08 19.18
CA ALA A 156 -7.45 -4.38 20.20
C ALA A 156 -7.05 -2.90 20.33
N THR A 157 -5.75 -2.59 20.24
CA THR A 157 -5.24 -1.22 20.26
C THR A 157 -5.65 -0.48 19.00
N PHE A 158 -5.51 -1.12 17.84
CA PHE A 158 -5.97 -0.57 16.57
C PHE A 158 -7.47 -0.25 16.62
N CYS A 159 -8.33 -1.19 17.00
CA CYS A 159 -9.77 -0.97 17.06
C CYS A 159 -10.23 0.08 18.10
N ALA A 160 -9.38 0.41 19.08
CA ALA A 160 -9.67 1.45 20.07
C ALA A 160 -9.18 2.84 19.63
N ASP A 161 -8.45 2.95 18.52
CA ASP A 161 -7.87 4.21 18.05
C ASP A 161 -8.91 5.07 17.32
N SER A 162 -9.21 6.23 17.90
CA SER A 162 -10.15 7.20 17.32
C SER A 162 -9.62 7.86 16.04
N HIS A 163 -8.30 7.89 15.81
CA HIS A 163 -7.73 8.49 14.59
C HIS A 163 -8.13 7.72 13.33
N ILE A 164 -8.51 6.44 13.44
CA ILE A 164 -8.99 5.65 12.31
C ILE A 164 -10.33 6.20 11.81
N GLN A 165 -11.23 6.56 12.71
CA GLN A 165 -12.51 7.17 12.32
C GLN A 165 -12.28 8.51 11.63
N LEU A 166 -11.42 9.34 12.22
CA LEU A 166 -11.05 10.63 11.64
C LEU A 166 -10.47 10.48 10.22
N LEU A 167 -9.58 9.49 10.02
CA LEU A 167 -9.01 9.22 8.70
C LEU A 167 -10.08 8.78 7.68
N LEU A 168 -11.08 8.00 8.09
CA LEU A 168 -12.20 7.61 7.22
C LEU A 168 -13.11 8.80 6.90
N ASP A 169 -13.37 9.66 7.88
CA ASP A 169 -14.18 10.88 7.70
C ASP A 169 -13.46 11.86 6.76
N GLU A 170 -12.15 12.08 6.94
CA GLU A 170 -11.34 12.92 6.06
C GLU A 170 -11.23 12.34 4.65
N LEU A 171 -11.14 11.01 4.52
CA LEU A 171 -11.17 10.34 3.22
C LEU A 171 -12.52 10.54 2.53
N GLU A 172 -13.64 10.42 3.24
CA GLU A 172 -14.97 10.71 2.71
C GLU A 172 -15.05 12.14 2.19
N VAL A 173 -14.60 13.12 2.98
CA VAL A 173 -14.57 14.53 2.58
C VAL A 173 -13.73 14.71 1.32
N ALA A 174 -12.51 14.18 1.28
CA ALA A 174 -11.61 14.29 0.14
C ALA A 174 -12.23 13.74 -1.15
N LEU A 175 -12.92 12.60 -1.07
CA LEU A 175 -13.60 11.98 -2.20
C LEU A 175 -14.80 12.80 -2.67
N GLN A 176 -15.63 13.31 -1.75
CA GLN A 176 -16.83 14.10 -2.09
C GLN A 176 -16.50 15.45 -2.72
N THR A 177 -15.47 16.13 -2.21
CA THR A 177 -15.07 17.45 -2.71
C THR A 177 -14.04 17.36 -3.83
N ALA A 178 -13.55 16.15 -4.15
CA ALA A 178 -12.43 15.92 -5.06
C ALA A 178 -11.18 16.75 -4.65
N ASP A 179 -10.95 16.88 -3.35
CA ASP A 179 -9.82 17.61 -2.77
C ASP A 179 -8.56 16.74 -2.79
N GLY A 180 -7.73 16.98 -3.79
CA GLY A 180 -6.47 16.27 -3.97
C GLY A 180 -5.47 16.49 -2.84
N ASP A 181 -5.39 17.70 -2.28
CA ASP A 181 -4.42 18.01 -1.24
C ASP A 181 -4.78 17.29 0.06
N LEU A 182 -6.07 17.26 0.41
CA LEU A 182 -6.56 16.45 1.53
C LEU A 182 -6.31 14.97 1.26
N PHE A 183 -6.66 14.45 0.09
CA PHE A 183 -6.44 13.04 -0.25
C PHE A 183 -4.96 12.64 -0.16
N ALA A 184 -4.06 13.49 -0.65
CA ALA A 184 -2.61 13.28 -0.57
C ALA A 184 -2.10 13.21 0.87
N SER A 185 -2.66 14.01 1.77
CA SER A 185 -2.27 14.03 3.20
C SER A 185 -2.61 12.73 3.94
N LEU A 186 -3.61 11.99 3.46
CA LEU A 186 -4.03 10.70 4.01
C LEU A 186 -3.17 9.53 3.52
N VAL A 187 -2.38 9.73 2.46
CA VAL A 187 -1.53 8.70 1.87
C VAL A 187 -0.26 8.52 2.68
N SER A 188 0.08 7.25 2.96
CA SER A 188 1.33 6.92 3.66
C SER A 188 2.55 7.42 2.88
N GLN A 189 3.41 8.19 3.55
CA GLN A 189 4.67 8.63 2.95
C GLN A 189 5.64 7.47 2.68
N ALA A 190 5.55 6.39 3.47
CA ALA A 190 6.46 5.26 3.36
C ALA A 190 5.99 4.21 2.34
N HIS A 191 4.68 3.97 2.25
CA HIS A 191 4.12 2.87 1.45
C HIS A 191 3.18 3.32 0.33
N GLY A 192 2.78 4.59 0.29
CA GLY A 192 1.74 5.06 -0.62
C GLY A 192 0.35 4.55 -0.23
N LEU A 193 -0.57 4.63 -1.19
CA LEU A 193 -1.93 4.11 -1.11
C LEU A 193 -2.09 2.98 -2.13
N ASP A 194 -2.28 1.78 -1.60
CA ASP A 194 -2.61 0.59 -2.37
C ASP A 194 -4.11 0.56 -2.67
N LEU A 195 -4.47 0.72 -3.95
CA LEU A 195 -5.84 0.72 -4.42
C LEU A 195 -6.08 -0.42 -5.41
N ARG A 196 -7.13 -1.20 -5.13
CA ARG A 196 -7.66 -2.21 -6.05
C ARG A 196 -9.15 -1.94 -6.26
N TYR A 197 -9.57 -1.93 -7.52
CA TYR A 197 -10.99 -1.83 -7.85
C TYR A 197 -11.73 -3.16 -7.60
N TRP A 198 -11.07 -4.28 -7.91
CA TRP A 198 -11.57 -5.63 -7.62
C TRP A 198 -10.69 -6.32 -6.57
N ARG A 199 -11.28 -7.18 -5.73
CA ARG A 199 -10.55 -7.96 -4.69
C ARG A 199 -9.30 -8.65 -5.23
N HIS A 200 -9.38 -9.22 -6.43
CA HIS A 200 -8.28 -9.91 -7.12
C HIS A 200 -7.82 -9.17 -8.39
N GLY A 201 -8.15 -7.87 -8.52
CA GLY A 201 -7.77 -7.04 -9.65
C GLY A 201 -6.34 -6.51 -9.53
N THR A 202 -5.95 -5.67 -10.49
CA THR A 202 -4.62 -5.03 -10.51
C THR A 202 -4.46 -4.08 -9.32
N LEU A 203 -3.25 -4.04 -8.76
CA LEU A 203 -2.89 -3.10 -7.70
C LEU A 203 -2.30 -1.83 -8.29
N ALA A 204 -2.95 -0.70 -8.04
CA ALA A 204 -2.39 0.63 -8.27
C ALA A 204 -1.85 1.17 -6.95
N ASN A 205 -0.59 1.62 -6.93
CA ASN A 205 0.00 2.26 -5.76
C ASN A 205 0.19 3.74 -6.06
N TYR A 206 -0.42 4.61 -5.24
CA TYR A 206 -0.32 6.06 -5.37
C TYR A 206 0.62 6.62 -4.31
N THR A 207 1.63 7.37 -4.71
CA THR A 207 2.39 8.22 -3.79
C THR A 207 1.56 9.42 -3.33
N PRO A 208 1.91 10.13 -2.23
CA PRO A 208 1.21 11.37 -1.85
C PRO A 208 1.19 12.39 -2.99
N ALA A 209 2.29 12.49 -3.75
CA ALA A 209 2.37 13.39 -4.89
C ALA A 209 1.40 13.02 -6.01
N GLU A 210 1.23 11.73 -6.32
CA GLU A 210 0.28 11.26 -7.34
C GLU A 210 -1.18 11.38 -6.86
N ALA A 211 -1.44 11.08 -5.59
CA ALA A 211 -2.76 11.21 -4.98
C ALA A 211 -3.29 12.64 -5.07
N ALA A 212 -2.43 13.65 -4.93
CA ALA A 212 -2.79 15.06 -5.08
C ALA A 212 -3.45 15.39 -6.44
N TRP A 213 -3.14 14.61 -7.48
CA TRP A 213 -3.65 14.80 -8.82
C TRP A 213 -4.66 13.73 -9.25
N ALA A 214 -4.94 12.72 -8.42
CA ALA A 214 -5.75 11.57 -8.79
C ALA A 214 -7.13 11.96 -9.36
N PHE A 215 -7.77 13.00 -8.79
CA PHE A 215 -9.09 13.48 -9.25
C PHE A 215 -9.08 14.21 -10.60
N LYS A 216 -7.92 14.75 -11.00
CA LYS A 216 -7.75 15.59 -12.21
C LYS A 216 -6.96 14.88 -13.30
N SER A 217 -6.30 13.78 -12.96
CA SER A 217 -5.41 13.04 -13.85
C SER A 217 -6.20 12.34 -14.95
N ASP A 218 -5.67 12.42 -16.17
CA ASP A 218 -6.07 11.63 -17.32
C ASP A 218 -5.29 10.30 -17.42
N TYR A 219 -4.53 9.95 -16.38
CA TYR A 219 -3.76 8.71 -16.37
C TYR A 219 -4.66 7.49 -16.32
N ILE A 220 -4.54 6.67 -17.36
CA ILE A 220 -5.35 5.46 -17.55
C ILE A 220 -4.68 4.30 -16.82
N VAL A 221 -5.46 3.64 -15.96
CA VAL A 221 -5.05 2.43 -15.24
C VAL A 221 -5.87 1.25 -15.74
N ASN A 222 -5.22 0.10 -15.93
CA ASN A 222 -5.91 -1.18 -16.05
C ASN A 222 -6.20 -1.72 -14.64
N TRP A 223 -7.45 -1.62 -14.21
CA TRP A 223 -7.94 -2.02 -12.89
C TRP A 223 -8.16 -3.54 -12.75
N GLY A 224 -7.83 -4.30 -13.78
CA GLY A 224 -7.98 -5.74 -13.86
C GLY A 224 -9.27 -6.18 -14.54
N ASN A 225 -9.41 -7.50 -14.66
CA ASN A 225 -10.51 -8.11 -15.40
C ASN A 225 -11.82 -8.07 -14.61
N GLU A 226 -12.89 -7.65 -15.26
CA GLU A 226 -14.23 -7.65 -14.68
C GLU A 226 -14.70 -9.09 -14.37
N PRO A 227 -15.22 -9.35 -13.15
CA PRO A 227 -15.79 -10.64 -12.81
C PRO A 227 -16.92 -11.03 -13.77
N GLY A 228 -16.87 -12.25 -14.30
CA GLY A 228 -17.89 -12.81 -15.18
C GLY A 228 -17.56 -12.65 -16.67
N SER A 229 -17.31 -11.43 -17.15
CA SER A 229 -17.00 -11.18 -18.56
C SER A 229 -15.53 -11.45 -18.91
N GLY A 230 -14.62 -11.23 -17.96
CA GLY A 230 -13.18 -11.34 -18.16
C GLY A 230 -12.56 -10.18 -18.94
N PHE A 231 -13.35 -9.19 -19.37
CA PHE A 231 -12.83 -8.02 -20.06
C PHE A 231 -12.08 -7.08 -19.11
N GLU A 232 -11.01 -6.48 -19.61
CA GLU A 232 -10.22 -5.51 -18.85
C GLU A 232 -11.04 -4.27 -18.52
N LYS A 233 -11.00 -3.84 -17.25
CA LYS A 233 -11.57 -2.57 -16.84
C LYS A 233 -10.49 -1.50 -16.86
N ILE A 234 -10.53 -0.64 -17.87
CA ILE A 234 -9.51 0.38 -18.13
C ILE A 234 -10.14 1.77 -18.00
N GLY A 235 -9.48 2.68 -17.28
CA GLY A 235 -9.91 4.07 -17.16
C GLY A 235 -9.16 4.82 -16.06
N THR A 236 -9.43 6.11 -15.92
CA THR A 236 -8.82 6.95 -14.90
C THR A 236 -9.35 6.65 -13.50
N PHE A 237 -8.71 7.22 -12.47
CA PHE A 237 -9.21 7.17 -11.10
C PHE A 237 -10.61 7.79 -10.97
N SER A 238 -10.85 8.93 -11.62
CA SER A 238 -12.13 9.63 -11.55
C SER A 238 -13.26 8.89 -12.28
N GLU A 239 -12.94 8.11 -13.31
CA GLU A 239 -13.95 7.36 -14.09
C GLU A 239 -14.32 6.02 -13.45
N ILE A 240 -13.37 5.33 -12.83
CA ILE A 240 -13.56 3.93 -12.41
C ILE A 240 -13.72 3.80 -10.89
N PRO A 241 -12.69 3.99 -10.05
CA PRO A 241 -12.84 3.80 -8.60
C PRO A 241 -13.64 4.91 -7.92
N LEU A 242 -13.49 6.19 -8.32
CA LEU A 242 -14.11 7.31 -7.59
C LEU A 242 -15.64 7.17 -7.45
N PRO A 243 -16.43 6.86 -8.50
CA PRO A 243 -17.88 6.72 -8.34
C PRO A 243 -18.28 5.59 -7.38
N LYS A 244 -17.47 4.52 -7.32
CA LYS A 244 -17.71 3.39 -6.41
C LYS A 244 -17.30 3.68 -4.99
N LEU A 245 -16.20 4.42 -4.80
CA LEU A 245 -15.82 4.92 -3.48
C LEU A 245 -16.90 5.86 -2.94
N LEU A 246 -17.40 6.79 -3.75
CA LEU A 246 -18.52 7.65 -3.36
C LEU A 246 -19.76 6.83 -3.00
N GLU A 247 -20.15 5.84 -3.81
CA GLU A 247 -21.28 4.95 -3.49
C GLU A 247 -21.13 4.29 -2.11
N VAL A 248 -19.91 3.89 -1.73
CA VAL A 248 -19.62 3.25 -0.43
C VAL A 248 -19.65 4.25 0.72
N PHE A 249 -18.91 5.36 0.60
CA PHE A 249 -18.72 6.32 1.68
C PHE A 249 -19.95 7.21 1.91
N THR A 250 -20.77 7.48 0.89
CA THR A 250 -22.02 8.25 1.06
C THR A 250 -23.23 7.38 1.45
N ALA A 251 -23.07 6.06 1.51
CA ALA A 251 -24.15 5.17 1.92
C ALA A 251 -24.23 5.03 3.44
N ASN A 252 -25.38 4.57 3.93
CA ASN A 252 -25.47 4.09 5.32
C ASN A 252 -24.68 2.77 5.44
N TYR A 253 -23.46 2.86 5.94
CA TYR A 253 -22.59 1.72 6.17
C TYR A 253 -22.46 1.34 7.65
N GLU A 254 -22.07 0.10 7.90
CA GLU A 254 -21.60 -0.35 9.20
C GLU A 254 -20.09 -0.56 9.14
N LEU A 255 -19.38 0.05 10.09
CA LEU A 255 -17.96 -0.19 10.27
C LEU A 255 -17.74 -1.38 11.18
N HIS A 256 -16.94 -2.34 10.71
CA HIS A 256 -16.51 -3.47 11.52
C HIS A 256 -14.98 -3.51 11.59
N CYS A 257 -14.42 -3.57 12.80
CA CYS A 257 -12.98 -3.60 12.99
C CYS A 257 -12.45 -5.03 13.13
N ASN A 258 -11.40 -5.34 12.36
CA ASN A 258 -10.63 -6.58 12.47
C ASN A 258 -11.47 -7.87 12.43
N VAL A 259 -12.56 -7.87 11.66
CA VAL A 259 -13.32 -9.08 11.36
C VAL A 259 -13.07 -9.46 9.91
N SER A 260 -12.52 -10.66 9.72
CA SER A 260 -12.41 -11.29 8.41
C SER A 260 -13.74 -11.97 8.08
N LEU A 261 -14.40 -11.53 7.01
CA LEU A 261 -15.43 -12.34 6.39
C LEU A 261 -14.73 -13.50 5.65
N LEU A 262 -14.94 -14.71 6.17
CA LEU A 262 -14.81 -15.95 5.39
C LEU A 262 -15.85 -15.96 4.27
#